data_AF-A0A845MQ24-F1
#
_entry.id   AF-A0A845MQ24-F1
#
_cell.length_a   1.000
_cell.length_b   1.000
_cell.length_c   1.000
_cell.angle_alpha   90.00
_cell.angle_beta   90.00
_cell.angle_gamma   90.00
#
_symmetry.space_group_name_H-M   'P 1'
#
loop_
_entity.id
_entity.type
_entity.pdbx_description
1 polymer ?
#
loop_
_entity_poly.entity_id
_entity_poly.type
_entity_poly.pdbx_seq_one_letter_code
_entity_poly.pdbx_strand_id
1 'polypeptide(L)'
;MTGMTALLIYIVWTLILALSYATYRLPLVLTGKKAANHWERGEPVDDPAILVRAKAAHLNCLENLPLFAALVLVAAATGQSEIVNAVAGFVVAARIGQSLVHLAGTSFPLVFIRASLFLAQVALMLYLAFALL
;
A
#
# COMPACT_ATOMS: atom_id res chain seq x y z
N MET A 1 13.36 -11.73 -8.14
CA MET A 1 12.99 -11.51 -6.72
C MET A 1 11.93 -12.52 -6.37
N THR A 2 12.00 -13.21 -5.23
CA THR A 2 10.97 -14.21 -4.91
C THR A 2 9.63 -13.54 -4.58
N GLY A 3 8.52 -14.25 -4.80
CA GLY A 3 7.18 -13.81 -4.40
C GLY A 3 7.08 -13.53 -2.89
N MET A 4 7.70 -14.38 -2.07
CA MET A 4 7.73 -14.22 -0.62
C MET A 4 8.51 -12.98 -0.17
N THR A 5 9.68 -12.72 -0.77
CA THR A 5 10.45 -11.49 -0.50
C THR A 5 9.66 -10.26 -0.92
N ALA A 6 9.00 -10.30 -2.07
CA ALA A 6 8.16 -9.22 -2.55
C ALA A 6 7.00 -8.92 -1.60
N LEU A 7 6.31 -9.98 -1.14
CA LEU A 7 5.24 -9.87 -0.15
C LEU A 7 5.75 -9.24 1.15
N LEU A 8 6.91 -9.66 1.65
CA LEU A 8 7.51 -9.09 2.85
C LEU A 8 7.82 -7.60 2.69
N ILE A 9 8.38 -7.19 1.55
CA ILE A 9 8.65 -5.77 1.26
C ILE A 9 7.34 -4.98 1.24
N TYR A 10 6.29 -5.51 0.62
CA TYR A 10 4.97 -4.87 0.60
C TYR A 10 4.43 -4.71 2.03
N ILE A 11 4.49 -5.75 2.86
CA ILE A 11 4.06 -5.69 4.27
C ILE A 11 4.82 -4.59 5.02
N VAL A 12 6.15 -4.59 4.93
CA VAL A 12 7.00 -3.58 5.58
C VAL A 12 6.67 -2.18 5.09
N TRP A 13 6.48 -1.99 3.79
CA TRP A 13 6.09 -0.69 3.22
C TRP A 13 4.74 -0.19 3.75
N THR A 14 3.76 -1.10 3.86
CA THR A 14 2.43 -0.80 4.41
C THR A 14 2.53 -0.36 5.87
N LEU A 15 3.36 -1.04 6.67
CA LEU A 15 3.64 -0.68 8.06
C LEU A 15 4.32 0.70 8.17
N ILE A 16 5.31 0.99 7.32
CA ILE A 16 5.99 2.29 7.28
C ILE A 16 4.96 3.42 7.04
N LEU A 17 4.06 3.24 6.06
CA LEU A 17 3.01 4.22 5.79
C LEU A 17 2.06 4.38 6.98
N ALA A 18 1.64 3.29 7.61
CA ALA A 18 0.78 3.33 8.80
C ALA A 18 1.44 4.11 9.95
N LEU A 19 2.70 3.80 10.24
CA LEU A 19 3.45 4.44 11.32
C LEU A 19 3.71 5.91 11.03
N SER A 20 3.88 6.31 9.77
CA SER A 20 4.20 7.70 9.40
C SER A 20 3.16 8.71 9.88
N TYR A 21 1.86 8.39 9.83
CA TYR A 21 0.80 9.27 10.32
C TYR A 21 0.32 8.91 11.73
N ALA A 22 0.47 7.66 12.17
CA ALA A 22 0.05 7.26 13.51
C ALA A 22 0.98 7.83 14.60
N THR A 23 2.29 7.80 14.37
CA THR A 23 3.28 8.28 15.35
C THR A 23 3.22 9.79 15.57
N TYR A 24 2.84 10.57 14.55
CA TYR A 24 2.57 12.01 14.67
C TYR A 24 1.51 12.33 15.74
N ARG A 25 0.55 11.43 15.96
CA ARG A 25 -0.58 11.63 16.88
C ARG A 25 -0.16 11.51 18.34
N LEU A 26 0.82 10.67 18.63
CA LEU A 26 1.27 10.36 19.99
C LEU A 26 1.59 11.61 20.82
N PRO A 27 2.48 12.53 20.39
CA PRO A 27 2.77 13.72 21.19
C PRO A 27 1.56 14.63 21.36
N LEU A 28 0.65 14.71 20.39
CA LEU A 28 -0.55 15.55 20.48
C LEU A 28 -1.52 15.04 21.55
N VAL A 29 -1.66 13.71 21.66
CA VAL A 29 -2.46 13.08 22.72
C VAL A 29 -1.78 13.22 24.08
N LEU A 30 -0.48 12.90 24.16
CA LEU A 30 0.26 12.93 25.42
C LEU A 30 0.40 14.35 26.01
N THR A 31 0.39 15.38 25.18
CA THR A 31 0.41 16.78 25.62
C THR A 31 -0.98 17.39 25.80
N GLY A 32 -2.05 16.62 25.59
CA GLY A 32 -3.44 17.09 25.73
C GLY A 32 -3.89 18.06 24.62
N LYS A 33 -3.11 18.23 23.55
CA LYS A 33 -3.47 19.11 22.42
C LYS A 33 -4.63 18.57 21.60
N LYS A 34 -4.78 17.24 21.56
CA LYS A 34 -5.90 16.55 20.89
C LYS A 34 -6.36 15.37 21.75
N ALA A 35 -7.66 15.11 21.75
CA ALA A 35 -8.21 13.92 22.39
C ALA A 35 -7.78 12.66 21.63
N ALA A 36 -7.70 11.51 22.33
CA ALA A 36 -7.29 10.25 21.73
C ALA A 36 -8.23 9.79 20.59
N ASN A 37 -9.51 10.15 20.67
CA ASN A 37 -10.55 9.84 19.69
C ASN A 37 -10.69 10.88 18.57
N HIS A 38 -9.84 11.92 18.52
CA HIS A 38 -9.90 13.00 17.50
C HIS A 38 -9.77 12.49 16.05
N TRP A 39 -9.32 11.26 15.83
CA TRP A 39 -9.17 10.67 14.50
C TRP A 39 -10.20 9.58 14.19
N GLU A 40 -11.27 9.48 14.99
CA GLU A 40 -12.41 8.62 14.72
C GLU A 40 -13.26 9.13 13.54
N ARG A 41 -14.25 8.32 13.15
CA ARG A 41 -15.15 8.66 12.05
C ARG A 41 -16.06 9.81 12.46
N GLY A 42 -16.15 10.84 11.63
CA GLY A 42 -17.00 12.02 11.87
C GLY A 42 -16.25 13.21 12.45
N GLU A 43 -15.02 13.02 12.92
CA GLU A 43 -14.18 14.09 13.42
C GLU A 43 -13.54 14.93 12.28
N PRO A 44 -13.18 16.20 12.55
CA PRO A 44 -12.50 17.05 11.58
C PRO A 44 -11.14 16.48 11.13
N VAL A 45 -10.83 16.63 9.84
CA VAL A 45 -9.51 16.29 9.28
C VAL A 45 -8.65 17.55 9.21
N ASP A 46 -7.90 17.79 10.29
CA ASP A 46 -7.04 18.96 10.47
C ASP A 46 -5.54 18.59 10.59
N ASP A 47 -5.18 17.36 10.24
CA ASP A 47 -3.80 16.92 10.16
C ASP A 47 -3.08 17.58 8.96
N PRO A 48 -1.73 17.76 9.04
CA PRO A 48 -0.93 18.19 7.90
C PRO A 48 -1.26 17.39 6.63
N ALA A 49 -1.39 18.09 5.50
CA ALA A 49 -1.87 17.49 4.25
C ALA A 49 -1.04 16.26 3.80
N ILE A 50 0.27 16.23 4.09
CA ILE A 50 1.12 15.08 3.79
C ILE A 50 0.73 13.83 4.60
N LEU A 51 0.31 13.98 5.86
CA LEU A 51 -0.11 12.87 6.71
C LEU A 51 -1.49 12.35 6.33
N VAL A 52 -2.39 13.25 5.92
CA VAL A 52 -3.68 12.87 5.32
C VAL A 52 -3.44 12.02 4.06
N ARG A 53 -2.51 12.44 3.19
CA ARG A 53 -2.11 11.66 2.01
C ARG A 53 -1.41 10.36 2.36
N ALA A 54 -0.60 10.31 3.41
CA ALA A 54 0.04 9.09 3.89
C ALA A 54 -1.00 8.06 4.38
N LYS A 55 -2.01 8.50 5.13
CA LYS A 55 -3.16 7.65 5.51
C LYS A 55 -3.89 7.11 4.28
N ALA A 56 -4.14 7.95 3.28
CA ALA A 56 -4.77 7.51 2.03
C ALA A 56 -3.91 6.48 1.27
N ALA A 57 -2.59 6.71 1.19
CA ALA A 57 -1.65 5.76 0.58
C ALA A 57 -1.60 4.42 1.32
N HIS A 58 -1.64 4.45 2.65
CA HIS A 58 -1.73 3.25 3.49
C HIS A 58 -3.02 2.46 3.19
N LEU A 59 -4.19 3.12 3.21
CA LEU A 59 -5.45 2.45 2.92
C LEU A 59 -5.46 1.83 1.51
N ASN A 60 -4.87 2.51 0.52
CA ASN A 60 -4.77 1.97 -0.83
C ASN A 60 -3.82 0.75 -0.93
N CYS A 61 -2.80 0.66 -0.06
CA CYS A 61 -1.99 -0.56 0.08
C CYS A 61 -2.84 -1.73 0.60
N LEU A 62 -3.70 -1.50 1.58
CA LEU A 62 -4.56 -2.52 2.17
C LEU A 62 -5.60 -3.09 1.20
N GLU A 63 -6.01 -2.34 0.18
CA GLU A 63 -6.92 -2.83 -0.87
C GLU A 63 -6.29 -3.90 -1.76
N ASN A 64 -4.97 -3.88 -1.93
CA ASN A 64 -4.25 -4.72 -2.89
C ASN A 64 -3.38 -5.79 -2.21
N LEU A 65 -2.86 -5.50 -1.00
CA LEU A 65 -1.99 -6.40 -0.26
C LEU A 65 -2.62 -7.79 -0.01
N PRO A 66 -3.90 -7.94 0.42
CA PRO A 66 -4.51 -9.25 0.64
C PRO A 66 -4.60 -10.09 -0.64
N LEU A 67 -4.88 -9.44 -1.78
CA LEU A 67 -4.96 -10.10 -3.08
C LEU A 67 -3.59 -10.63 -3.52
N PHE A 68 -2.56 -9.77 -3.44
CA PHE A 68 -1.20 -10.17 -3.77
C PHE A 68 -0.67 -11.27 -2.83
N ALA A 69 -0.95 -11.14 -1.53
CA ALA A 69 -0.58 -12.15 -0.53
C ALA A 69 -1.22 -13.52 -0.85
N ALA A 70 -2.51 -13.55 -1.17
CA ALA A 70 -3.21 -14.77 -1.53
C ALA A 70 -2.59 -15.44 -2.77
N LEU A 71 -2.26 -14.67 -3.82
CA LEU A 71 -1.62 -15.20 -5.03
C LEU A 71 -0.24 -15.80 -4.73
N VAL A 72 0.58 -15.12 -3.93
CA VAL A 72 1.90 -15.62 -3.51
C VAL A 72 1.76 -16.94 -2.74
N LEU A 73 0.78 -17.02 -1.81
CA LEU A 73 0.54 -18.21 -0.99
C LEU A 73 -0.03 -19.37 -1.80
N VAL A 74 -0.95 -19.13 -2.75
CA VAL A 74 -1.48 -20.15 -3.66
C VAL A 74 -0.35 -20.74 -4.53
N ALA A 75 0.51 -19.89 -5.08
CA ALA A 75 1.66 -20.34 -5.85
C ALA A 75 2.65 -21.16 -5.02
N ALA A 76 2.88 -20.77 -3.77
CA ALA A 76 3.71 -21.54 -2.85
C ALA A 76 3.08 -22.91 -2.53
N ALA A 77 1.78 -22.94 -2.23
CA ALA A 77 1.06 -24.17 -1.86
C ALA A 77 0.92 -25.16 -3.02
N THR A 78 0.87 -24.68 -4.27
CA THR A 78 0.77 -25.52 -5.47
C THR A 78 2.12 -25.84 -6.12
N GLY A 79 3.24 -25.39 -5.54
CA GLY A 79 4.58 -25.60 -6.10
C GLY A 79 4.89 -24.76 -7.35
N GLN A 80 4.08 -23.73 -7.63
CA GLN A 80 4.17 -22.85 -8.81
C GLN A 80 4.80 -21.48 -8.49
N SER A 81 5.69 -21.42 -7.50
CA SER A 81 6.29 -20.15 -7.03
C SER A 81 7.03 -19.38 -8.12
N GLU A 82 7.58 -20.06 -9.14
CA GLU A 82 8.30 -19.42 -10.23
C GLU A 82 7.43 -18.48 -11.07
N ILE A 83 6.12 -18.77 -11.21
CA ILE A 83 5.17 -17.90 -11.92
C ILE A 83 5.08 -16.54 -11.22
N VAL A 84 5.01 -16.55 -9.89
CA VAL A 84 5.00 -15.33 -9.09
C VAL A 84 6.35 -14.63 -9.11
N ASN A 85 7.45 -15.39 -8.95
CA ASN A 85 8.82 -14.85 -8.94
C ASN A 85 9.13 -14.02 -10.20
N ALA A 86 8.58 -14.41 -11.35
CA ALA A 86 8.76 -13.72 -12.62
C ALA A 86 8.26 -12.27 -12.62
N VAL A 87 7.19 -11.96 -11.86
CA VAL A 87 6.53 -10.64 -11.89
C VAL A 87 6.48 -9.92 -10.55
N ALA A 88 6.79 -10.59 -9.45
CA ALA A 88 6.69 -10.04 -8.09
C ALA A 88 7.50 -8.73 -7.89
N GLY A 89 8.65 -8.62 -8.57
CA GLY A 89 9.45 -7.41 -8.69
C GLY A 89 8.64 -6.17 -9.08
N PHE A 90 7.89 -6.30 -10.17
CA PHE A 90 7.15 -5.21 -10.77
C PHE A 90 5.94 -4.80 -9.93
N VAL A 91 5.27 -5.77 -9.28
CA VAL A 91 4.13 -5.47 -8.39
C VAL A 91 4.57 -4.56 -7.24
N VAL A 92 5.68 -4.90 -6.57
CA VAL A 92 6.20 -4.12 -5.44
C VAL A 92 6.73 -2.76 -5.89
N ALA A 93 7.45 -2.71 -7.00
CA ALA A 93 7.95 -1.44 -7.55
C ALA A 93 6.80 -0.49 -7.90
N ALA A 94 5.76 -1.00 -8.57
CA ALA A 94 4.57 -0.22 -8.91
C ALA A 94 3.84 0.26 -7.65
N ARG A 95 3.76 -0.57 -6.60
CA ARG A 95 3.17 -0.20 -5.32
C ARG A 95 3.91 0.94 -4.63
N ILE A 96 5.22 0.78 -4.45
CA ILE A 96 6.06 1.81 -3.81
C ILE A 96 5.97 3.12 -4.60
N GLY A 97 6.09 3.04 -5.93
CA GLY A 97 5.93 4.20 -6.81
C GLY A 97 4.56 4.88 -6.61
N GLN A 98 3.48 4.11 -6.58
CA GLN A 98 2.14 4.65 -6.41
C GLN A 98 1.98 5.37 -5.06
N SER A 99 2.49 4.78 -3.99
CA SER A 99 2.50 5.40 -2.66
C SER A 99 3.31 6.70 -2.62
N LEU A 100 4.50 6.73 -3.23
CA LEU A 100 5.33 7.94 -3.29
C LEU A 100 4.63 9.07 -4.06
N VAL A 101 3.98 8.75 -5.18
CA VAL A 101 3.19 9.72 -5.94
C VAL A 101 1.94 10.17 -5.16
N HIS A 102 1.36 9.31 -4.30
CA HIS A 102 0.31 9.71 -3.36
C HIS A 102 0.81 10.76 -2.38
N LEU A 103 2.00 10.58 -1.83
CA LEU A 103 2.60 11.51 -0.87
C LEU A 103 2.94 12.86 -1.52
N ALA A 104 3.41 12.83 -2.78
CA ALA A 104 3.85 14.01 -3.51
C ALA A 104 2.76 15.08 -3.70
N GLY A 105 1.49 14.70 -3.93
CA GLY A 105 0.42 15.68 -4.11
C GLY A 105 -0.81 15.14 -4.82
N THR A 106 -1.70 16.03 -5.24
CA THR A 106 -3.03 15.70 -5.79
C THR A 106 -3.32 16.34 -7.15
N SER A 107 -2.31 16.88 -7.83
CA SER A 107 -2.47 17.45 -9.17
C SER A 107 -2.90 16.39 -10.20
N PHE A 108 -3.55 16.82 -11.26
CA PHE A 108 -4.06 15.93 -12.32
C PHE A 108 -2.99 14.97 -12.88
N PRO A 109 -1.75 15.40 -13.22
CA PRO A 109 -0.71 14.48 -13.67
C PRO A 109 -0.35 13.41 -12.63
N LEU A 110 -0.26 13.78 -11.34
CA LEU A 110 0.04 12.84 -10.27
C LEU A 110 -1.09 11.82 -10.08
N VAL A 111 -2.35 12.25 -10.20
CA VAL A 111 -3.51 11.34 -10.17
C VAL A 111 -3.42 10.32 -11.31
N PHE A 112 -3.11 10.77 -12.53
CA PHE A 112 -2.96 9.88 -13.69
C PHE A 112 -1.84 8.87 -13.49
N ILE A 113 -0.66 9.30 -13.04
CA ILE A 113 0.47 8.41 -12.75
C ILE A 113 0.08 7.34 -11.72
N ARG A 114 -0.63 7.72 -10.64
CA ARG A 114 -1.10 6.74 -9.65
C ARG A 114 -2.07 5.74 -10.24
N ALA A 115 -3.01 6.19 -11.06
CA ALA A 115 -3.96 5.31 -11.72
C ALA A 115 -3.23 4.31 -12.63
N SER A 116 -2.22 4.75 -13.38
CA SER A 116 -1.40 3.85 -14.22
C SER A 116 -0.65 2.81 -13.39
N LEU A 117 -0.03 3.21 -12.27
CA LEU A 117 0.70 2.29 -11.38
C LEU A 117 -0.24 1.31 -10.67
N PHE A 118 -1.45 1.74 -10.33
CA PHE A 118 -2.49 0.87 -9.81
C PHE A 118 -2.92 -0.16 -10.85
N LEU A 119 -3.24 0.28 -12.07
CA LEU A 119 -3.66 -0.60 -13.16
C LEU A 119 -2.58 -1.62 -13.53
N ALA A 120 -1.30 -1.24 -13.50
CA ALA A 120 -0.19 -2.17 -13.69
C ALA A 120 -0.22 -3.31 -12.66
N GLN A 121 -0.50 -3.01 -11.39
CA GLN A 121 -0.59 -4.03 -10.35
C GLN A 121 -1.80 -4.93 -10.53
N VAL A 122 -2.96 -4.35 -10.85
CA VAL A 122 -4.17 -5.13 -11.14
C VAL A 122 -3.94 -6.06 -12.33
N ALA A 123 -3.35 -5.58 -13.42
CA ALA A 123 -3.04 -6.40 -14.59
C ALA A 123 -2.09 -7.56 -14.26
N LEU A 124 -1.04 -7.30 -13.48
CA LEU A 124 -0.11 -8.35 -13.03
C LEU A 124 -0.78 -9.36 -12.10
N MET A 125 -1.64 -8.92 -11.18
CA MET A 125 -2.39 -9.83 -10.31
C MET A 125 -3.42 -10.66 -11.08
N LEU A 126 -4.08 -10.09 -12.11
CA LEU A 126 -4.96 -10.84 -13.00
C LEU A 126 -4.20 -11.87 -13.84
N TYR A 127 -3.02 -11.51 -14.35
CA TYR A 127 -2.12 -12.45 -15.01
C TYR A 127 -1.76 -13.62 -14.09
N LEU A 128 -1.35 -13.34 -12.85
CA LEU A 128 -1.03 -14.38 -11.86
C LEU A 128 -2.24 -15.25 -11.55
N ALA A 129 -3.42 -14.66 -11.35
CA ALA A 129 -4.64 -15.41 -11.08
C ALA A 129 -4.96 -16.38 -12.22
N PHE A 130 -4.82 -15.96 -13.47
CA PHE A 130 -5.04 -16.82 -14.64
C PHE A 130 -3.94 -17.89 -14.80
N ALA A 131 -2.68 -17.52 -14.58
CA ALA A 131 -1.54 -18.43 -14.75
C ALA A 131 -1.41 -19.50 -13.66
N LEU A 132 -2.08 -19.32 -12.51
CA LEU A 132 -2.07 -20.27 -11.39
C LEU A 132 -3.24 -21.26 -11.42
N LEU A 133 -4.18 -21.12 -12.37
CA LEU A 133 -5.25 -22.09 -12.64
C LEU A 133 -4.72 -23.26 -13.47
#